data_AF-A0AAE1GK87-F1
#
_entry.id   AF-A0AAE1GK87-F1
#
_cell.length_a   1.000
_cell.length_b   1.000
_cell.length_c   1.000
_cell.angle_alpha   90.00
_cell.angle_beta   90.00
_cell.angle_gamma   90.00
#
_symmetry.space_group_name_H-M   'P 1'
#
loop_
_entity.id
_entity.type
_entity.pdbx_description
1 polymer ?
#
loop_
_entity_poly.entity_id
_entity_poly.type
_entity_poly.pdbx_seq_one_letter_code
_entity_poly.pdbx_strand_id
1 'polypeptide(L)'
;MDIEAIKVLLDAQDRAFKSAMDIVIEQLTARIQTAEKRTEVVKSLEFTQAEMSDLLNEVKVLRQSDSDNQGTINVLKLQIEELTRRSNYQEDYNRRSNLRFTGIQEHHGETWEEMAVTVTKLIEEKIQLPAVKLERAHRTGPHTTPCNRGQVREIW
;
A
#
# COMPACT_ATOMS: atom_id res chain seq x y z
N MET A 1 14.48 -35.68 94.45
CA MET A 1 14.73 -35.25 93.06
C MET A 1 15.91 -34.32 93.11
N ASP A 2 16.96 -34.62 92.35
CA ASP A 2 18.20 -33.83 92.36
C ASP A 2 17.98 -32.53 91.59
N ILE A 3 18.23 -31.37 92.23
CA ILE A 3 17.98 -30.03 91.67
C ILE A 3 18.82 -29.81 90.40
N GLU A 4 19.99 -30.43 90.34
CA GLU A 4 20.90 -30.36 89.20
C GLU A 4 20.31 -31.03 87.96
N ALA A 5 19.64 -32.18 88.13
CA ALA A 5 18.99 -32.89 87.02
C ALA A 5 17.82 -32.09 86.41
N ILE A 6 17.09 -31.33 87.22
CA ILE A 6 15.99 -30.46 86.76
C ILE A 6 16.53 -29.28 85.93
N LYS A 7 17.65 -28.67 86.35
CA LYS A 7 18.30 -27.58 85.59
C LYS A 7 18.81 -28.05 84.23
N VAL A 8 19.46 -29.20 84.17
CA VAL A 8 19.96 -29.77 82.91
C VAL A 8 18.81 -30.07 81.94
N LEU A 9 17.67 -30.55 82.46
CA LEU A 9 16.47 -30.80 81.66
C LEU A 9 15.85 -29.51 81.11
N LEU A 10 15.76 -28.46 81.93
CA LEU A 10 15.28 -27.13 81.52
C LEU A 10 16.18 -26.52 80.44
N ASP A 11 17.51 -26.60 80.60
CA ASP A 11 18.46 -26.11 79.60
C ASP A 11 18.38 -26.90 78.28
N ALA A 12 18.18 -28.22 78.36
CA ALA A 12 17.97 -29.05 77.18
C ALA A 12 16.66 -28.70 76.46
N GLN A 13 15.60 -28.44 77.23
CA GLN A 13 14.31 -28.02 76.70
C GLN A 13 14.39 -26.63 76.05
N ASP A 14 15.05 -25.65 76.68
CA ASP A 14 15.26 -24.31 76.14
C ASP A 14 16.07 -24.34 74.83
N ARG A 15 17.14 -25.16 74.78
CA ARG A 15 17.91 -25.38 73.54
C ARG A 15 17.06 -26.03 72.43
N ALA A 16 16.26 -27.03 72.78
CA ALA A 16 15.38 -27.69 71.81
C ALA A 16 14.30 -26.74 71.28
N PHE A 17 13.71 -25.90 72.13
CA PHE A 17 12.74 -24.89 71.70
C PHE A 17 13.36 -23.82 70.81
N LYS A 18 14.55 -23.31 71.15
CA LYS A 18 15.27 -22.35 70.31
C LYS A 18 15.57 -22.93 68.94
N SER A 19 16.10 -24.15 68.88
CA SER A 19 16.37 -24.84 67.62
C SER A 19 15.10 -25.08 66.79
N ALA A 20 13.99 -25.47 67.42
CA ALA A 20 12.72 -25.63 66.71
C ALA A 20 12.19 -24.28 66.17
N MET A 21 12.30 -23.20 66.95
CA MET A 21 11.91 -21.86 66.52
C MET A 21 12.80 -21.34 65.37
N ASP A 22 14.11 -21.60 65.41
CA ASP A 22 15.02 -21.21 64.33
C ASP A 22 14.64 -21.89 63.00
N ILE A 23 14.32 -23.19 63.04
CA ILE A 23 13.85 -23.94 61.87
C ILE A 23 12.53 -23.36 61.35
N VAL A 24 11.59 -23.05 62.24
CA VAL A 24 10.28 -22.47 61.86
C VAL A 24 10.48 -21.09 61.23
N ILE A 25 11.35 -20.24 61.80
CA ILE A 25 11.66 -18.92 61.25
C ILE A 25 12.29 -19.06 59.87
N GLU A 26 13.28 -19.94 59.71
CA GLU A 26 13.93 -20.17 58.41
C GLU A 26 12.93 -20.62 57.34
N GLN A 27 12.04 -21.56 57.69
CA GLN A 27 10.99 -22.01 56.79
C GLN A 27 9.98 -20.90 56.44
N LEU A 28 9.59 -20.07 57.41
CA LEU A 28 8.70 -18.95 57.18
C LEU A 28 9.37 -17.89 56.27
N THR A 29 10.63 -17.55 56.51
CA THR A 29 11.39 -16.62 55.68
C THR A 29 11.49 -17.12 54.24
N ALA A 30 11.81 -18.40 54.03
CA ALA A 30 11.88 -18.99 52.69
C ALA A 30 10.53 -18.94 51.96
N ARG A 31 9.42 -19.20 52.68
CA ARG A 31 8.07 -19.11 52.13
C ARG A 31 7.67 -17.68 51.80
N ILE A 32 8.03 -16.70 52.64
CA ILE A 32 7.77 -15.27 52.40
C ILE A 32 8.49 -14.83 51.12
N GLN A 33 9.80 -15.11 51.00
CA GLN A 33 10.57 -14.76 49.80
C GLN A 33 10.00 -15.38 48.52
N THR A 34 9.52 -16.63 48.61
CA THR A 34 8.88 -17.30 47.47
C THR A 34 7.54 -16.65 47.11
N ALA A 35 6.76 -16.24 48.10
CA ALA A 35 5.50 -15.53 47.89
C ALA A 35 5.73 -14.16 47.24
N GLU A 36 6.71 -13.40 47.73
CA GLU A 36 7.08 -12.08 47.18
C GLU A 36 7.48 -12.16 45.71
N LYS A 37 8.36 -13.11 45.35
CA LYS A 37 8.77 -13.33 43.95
C LYS A 37 7.58 -13.69 43.06
N ARG A 38 6.65 -14.51 43.54
CA ARG A 38 5.42 -14.84 42.78
C ARG A 38 4.56 -13.61 42.55
N THR A 39 4.39 -12.76 43.56
CA THR A 39 3.61 -11.52 43.42
C THR A 39 4.22 -10.58 42.39
N GLU A 40 5.55 -10.46 42.34
CA GLU A 40 6.24 -9.65 41.32
C GLU A 40 5.97 -10.19 39.91
N VAL A 41 6.15 -11.50 39.70
CA VAL A 41 5.89 -12.15 38.40
C VAL A 41 4.43 -11.97 37.96
N VAL A 42 3.47 -12.08 38.87
CA VAL A 42 2.04 -11.89 38.56
C VAL A 42 1.79 -10.47 38.08
N LYS A 43 2.35 -9.44 38.75
CA LYS A 43 2.20 -8.04 38.31
C LYS A 43 2.80 -7.80 36.93
N SER A 44 3.99 -8.32 36.66
CA SER A 44 4.60 -8.23 35.34
C SER A 44 3.76 -8.91 34.28
N LEU A 45 3.17 -10.07 34.60
CA LEU A 45 2.29 -10.79 33.69
C LEU A 45 1.01 -9.99 33.39
N GLU A 46 0.35 -9.45 34.41
CA GLU A 46 -0.84 -8.60 34.27
C GLU A 46 -0.57 -7.39 33.37
N PHE A 47 0.59 -6.74 33.55
CA PHE A 47 1.03 -5.63 32.72
C PHE A 47 1.17 -6.05 31.24
N THR A 48 1.91 -7.13 30.98
CA THR A 48 2.10 -7.61 29.60
C THR A 48 0.79 -8.09 28.95
N GLN A 49 -0.16 -8.60 29.74
CA GLN A 49 -1.48 -9.00 29.23
C GLN A 49 -2.33 -7.80 28.84
N ALA A 50 -2.26 -6.70 29.60
CA ALA A 50 -2.93 -5.45 29.25
C ALA A 50 -2.39 -4.90 27.92
N GLU A 51 -1.06 -4.79 27.78
CA GLU A 51 -0.41 -4.34 26.54
C GLU A 51 -0.76 -5.24 25.35
N MET A 52 -0.78 -6.56 25.55
CA MET A 52 -1.19 -7.51 24.52
C MET A 52 -2.64 -7.28 24.08
N SER A 53 -3.55 -6.98 25.02
CA SER A 53 -4.95 -6.71 24.70
C SER A 53 -5.11 -5.43 23.86
N ASP A 54 -4.33 -4.40 24.17
CA ASP A 54 -4.32 -3.13 23.44
C ASP A 54 -3.79 -3.32 22.02
N LEU A 55 -2.67 -4.03 21.88
CA LEU A 55 -2.09 -4.38 20.58
C LEU A 55 -3.05 -5.21 19.72
N LEU A 56 -3.78 -6.15 20.32
CA LEU A 56 -4.79 -6.94 19.60
C LEU A 56 -5.93 -6.06 19.07
N ASN A 57 -6.36 -5.05 19.84
CA ASN A 57 -7.36 -4.09 19.41
C ASN A 57 -6.85 -3.23 18.25
N GLU A 58 -5.60 -2.76 18.33
CA GLU A 58 -4.98 -1.98 17.26
C GLU A 58 -4.88 -2.79 15.96
N VAL A 59 -4.38 -4.04 16.04
CA VAL A 59 -4.32 -4.95 14.89
C VAL A 59 -5.70 -5.18 14.28
N LYS A 60 -6.75 -5.28 15.09
CA LYS A 60 -8.12 -5.43 14.59
C LYS A 60 -8.59 -4.20 13.82
N VAL A 61 -8.33 -3.00 14.34
CA VAL A 61 -8.67 -1.74 13.66
C VAL A 61 -7.90 -1.60 12.35
N LEU A 62 -6.60 -1.89 12.37
CA LEU A 62 -5.75 -1.84 11.17
C LEU A 62 -6.25 -2.81 10.09
N ARG A 63 -6.60 -4.05 10.46
CA ARG A 63 -7.16 -5.04 9.51
C ARG A 63 -8.47 -4.59 8.90
N GLN A 64 -9.34 -3.95 9.68
CA GLN A 64 -10.59 -3.41 9.14
C GLN A 64 -10.31 -2.28 8.16
N SER A 65 -9.45 -1.33 8.52
CA SER A 65 -9.07 -0.23 7.64
C SER A 65 -8.41 -0.72 6.34
N ASP A 66 -7.58 -1.76 6.41
CA ASP A 66 -6.93 -2.34 5.23
C ASP A 66 -7.95 -2.98 4.28
N SER A 67 -8.94 -3.70 4.83
CA SER A 67 -10.07 -4.23 4.05
C SER A 67 -10.88 -3.13 3.38
N ASP A 68 -11.18 -2.04 4.09
CA ASP A 68 -11.95 -0.92 3.54
C ASP A 68 -11.18 -0.21 2.42
N ASN A 69 -9.88 0.05 2.63
CA ASN A 69 -8.98 0.63 1.64
C ASN A 69 -8.90 -0.25 0.38
N GLN A 70 -8.81 -1.58 0.56
CA GLN A 70 -8.79 -2.51 -0.57
C GLN A 70 -10.10 -2.46 -1.37
N GLY A 71 -11.24 -2.28 -0.69
CA GLY A 71 -12.54 -2.02 -1.31
C GLY A 71 -12.53 -0.74 -2.15
N THR A 72 -12.06 0.37 -1.58
CA THR A 72 -11.95 1.66 -2.29
C THR A 72 -11.04 1.57 -3.52
N ILE A 73 -9.88 0.89 -3.40
CA ILE A 73 -8.95 0.69 -4.51
C ILE A 73 -9.63 -0.06 -5.66
N ASN A 74 -10.42 -1.09 -5.37
CA ASN A 74 -11.10 -1.86 -6.40
C ASN A 74 -12.16 -1.01 -7.14
N VAL A 75 -12.91 -0.18 -6.41
CA VAL A 75 -13.90 0.74 -7.02
C VAL A 75 -13.19 1.76 -7.92
N LEU A 76 -12.09 2.36 -7.45
CA LEU A 76 -11.33 3.33 -8.23
C LEU A 76 -10.75 2.72 -9.51
N LYS A 77 -10.26 1.47 -9.45
CA LYS A 77 -9.78 0.75 -10.65
C LYS A 77 -10.87 0.61 -11.71
N LEU A 78 -12.07 0.18 -11.32
CA LEU A 78 -13.21 0.05 -12.24
C LEU A 78 -13.60 1.40 -12.85
N GLN A 79 -13.57 2.48 -12.06
CA GLN A 79 -13.86 3.83 -12.55
C GLN A 79 -12.81 4.30 -13.57
N ILE A 80 -11.53 4.03 -13.33
CA ILE A 80 -10.44 4.37 -14.26
C ILE A 80 -10.61 3.61 -15.57
N GLU A 81 -10.93 2.32 -15.52
CA GLU A 81 -11.17 1.49 -16.71
C GLU A 81 -12.33 2.04 -17.54
N GLU A 82 -13.44 2.39 -16.90
CA GLU A 82 -14.60 2.95 -17.58
C GLU A 82 -14.31 4.33 -18.18
N LEU A 83 -13.62 5.21 -17.44
CA LEU A 83 -13.20 6.52 -17.96
C LEU A 83 -12.24 6.38 -19.14
N THR A 84 -11.32 5.42 -19.09
CA THR A 84 -10.40 5.11 -20.18
C THR A 84 -11.17 4.66 -21.42
N ARG A 85 -12.12 3.74 -21.26
CA ARG A 85 -12.99 3.26 -22.34
C ARG A 85 -13.78 4.40 -22.98
N ARG A 86 -14.36 5.29 -22.16
CA ARG A 86 -15.11 6.46 -22.64
C ARG A 86 -14.22 7.46 -23.38
N SER A 87 -13.02 7.72 -22.85
CA SER A 87 -12.04 8.61 -23.47
C SER A 87 -11.62 8.09 -24.84
N ASN A 88 -11.29 6.80 -24.94
CA ASN A 88 -10.91 6.17 -26.20
C ASN A 88 -12.06 6.23 -27.23
N TYR A 89 -13.28 5.91 -26.80
CA TYR A 89 -14.45 6.02 -27.67
C TYR A 89 -14.66 7.44 -28.20
N GLN A 90 -14.49 8.46 -27.34
CA GLN A 90 -14.62 9.84 -27.76
C GLN A 90 -13.47 10.28 -28.69
N GLU A 91 -12.25 9.82 -28.46
CA GLU A 91 -11.11 10.10 -29.34
C GLU A 91 -11.31 9.46 -30.72
N ASP A 92 -11.74 8.21 -30.78
CA ASP A 92 -12.06 7.50 -32.02
C ASP A 92 -13.20 8.17 -32.78
N TYR A 93 -14.26 8.57 -32.07
CA TYR A 93 -15.39 9.28 -32.66
C TYR A 93 -14.97 10.63 -33.24
N ASN A 94 -14.22 11.43 -32.49
CA ASN A 94 -13.71 12.74 -32.92
C ASN A 94 -12.74 12.62 -34.08
N ARG A 95 -11.99 11.53 -34.14
CA ARG A 95 -11.05 11.29 -35.23
C ARG A 95 -11.70 10.52 -36.37
N ARG A 96 -12.93 10.02 -36.32
CA ARG A 96 -13.42 9.06 -37.32
C ARG A 96 -13.27 9.50 -38.79
N SER A 97 -13.50 10.77 -39.10
CA SER A 97 -13.47 11.33 -40.46
C SER A 97 -12.09 11.76 -40.94
N ASN A 98 -11.13 11.79 -40.03
CA ASN A 98 -9.79 12.22 -40.33
C ASN A 98 -9.14 11.05 -41.20
N LEU A 99 -8.11 11.26 -42.06
CA LEU A 99 -7.16 10.25 -42.65
C LEU A 99 -5.64 10.51 -42.43
N ARG A 100 -4.83 9.48 -42.12
CA ARG A 100 -3.37 9.61 -41.88
C ARG A 100 -2.56 9.21 -43.11
N PHE A 101 -1.79 10.12 -43.68
CA PHE A 101 -0.86 9.88 -44.78
C PHE A 101 0.56 9.80 -44.24
N THR A 102 1.34 8.83 -44.69
CA THR A 102 2.75 8.67 -44.27
C THR A 102 3.63 8.63 -45.50
N GLY A 103 4.88 9.07 -45.39
CA GLY A 103 5.83 9.05 -46.51
C GLY A 103 5.70 10.18 -47.52
N ILE A 104 4.94 11.25 -47.23
CA ILE A 104 4.94 12.46 -48.07
C ILE A 104 6.13 13.34 -47.70
N GLN A 105 6.93 13.69 -48.70
CA GLN A 105 8.12 14.53 -48.55
C GLN A 105 7.76 15.90 -47.96
N GLU A 106 8.58 16.39 -47.03
CA GLU A 106 8.39 17.70 -46.38
C GLU A 106 9.13 18.81 -47.11
N HIS A 107 8.49 19.97 -47.24
CA HIS A 107 9.11 21.19 -47.75
C HIS A 107 9.21 22.23 -46.63
N HIS A 108 10.34 22.93 -46.55
CA HIS A 108 10.56 23.94 -45.53
C HIS A 108 9.69 25.17 -45.83
N GLY A 109 8.85 25.57 -44.86
CA GLY A 109 7.94 26.71 -45.01
C GLY A 109 6.65 26.40 -45.77
N GLU A 110 6.31 25.13 -45.95
CA GLU A 110 5.06 24.67 -46.58
C GLU A 110 3.83 25.22 -45.83
N THR A 111 2.91 25.86 -46.57
CA THR A 111 1.65 26.35 -45.98
C THR A 111 0.59 25.26 -45.93
N TRP A 112 -0.48 25.50 -45.16
CA TRP A 112 -1.59 24.54 -45.06
C TRP A 112 -2.37 24.39 -46.37
N GLU A 113 -2.40 25.44 -47.20
CA GLU A 113 -3.06 25.41 -48.51
C GLU A 113 -2.26 24.57 -49.51
N GLU A 114 -0.93 24.71 -49.55
CA GLU A 114 -0.03 23.90 -50.39
C GLU A 114 -0.12 22.41 -50.03
N MET A 115 -0.22 22.14 -48.72
CA MET A 115 -0.47 20.80 -48.19
C MET A 115 -1.77 20.20 -48.72
N ALA A 116 -2.87 20.95 -48.62
CA ALA A 116 -4.19 20.49 -49.03
C ALA A 116 -4.18 20.11 -50.53
N VAL A 117 -3.57 20.94 -51.39
CA VAL A 117 -3.45 20.66 -52.83
C VAL A 117 -2.65 19.38 -53.08
N THR A 118 -1.53 19.18 -52.37
CA THR A 118 -0.70 17.99 -52.52
C THR A 118 -1.45 16.71 -52.13
N VAL A 119 -2.22 16.77 -51.04
CA VAL A 119 -3.05 15.64 -50.59
C VAL A 119 -4.19 15.37 -51.56
N THR A 120 -4.88 16.39 -52.08
CA THR A 120 -5.95 16.20 -53.08
C THR A 120 -5.43 15.50 -54.34
N LYS A 121 -4.29 15.95 -54.87
CA LYS A 121 -3.64 15.31 -56.02
C LYS A 121 -3.29 13.86 -55.73
N LEU A 122 -2.73 13.56 -54.55
CA LEU A 122 -2.41 12.20 -54.16
C LEU A 122 -3.65 11.29 -54.12
N ILE A 123 -4.76 11.79 -53.60
CA ILE A 123 -6.02 11.04 -53.53
C ILE A 123 -6.57 10.78 -54.94
N GLU A 124 -6.58 11.79 -55.80
CA GLU A 124 -7.03 11.65 -57.19
C GLU A 124 -6.16 10.65 -57.96
N GLU A 125 -4.84 10.73 -57.83
CA GLU A 125 -3.90 9.85 -58.54
C GLU A 125 -3.93 8.40 -58.03
N LYS A 126 -3.99 8.19 -56.72
CA LYS A 126 -3.83 6.85 -56.11
C LYS A 126 -5.15 6.15 -55.86
N ILE A 127 -6.18 6.89 -55.44
CA ILE A 127 -7.46 6.33 -54.99
C ILE A 127 -8.54 6.55 -56.05
N GLN A 128 -8.31 7.40 -57.06
CA GLN A 128 -9.23 7.67 -58.18
C GLN A 128 -10.61 8.17 -57.71
N LEU A 129 -10.65 8.86 -56.57
CA LEU A 129 -11.86 9.50 -56.04
C LEU A 129 -11.88 10.96 -56.48
N PRO A 130 -12.82 11.37 -57.36
CA PRO A 130 -12.92 12.75 -57.78
C PRO A 130 -13.54 13.62 -56.68
N ALA A 131 -12.98 14.82 -56.49
CA ALA A 131 -13.53 15.91 -55.67
C ALA A 131 -13.74 15.58 -54.18
N VAL A 132 -12.70 15.13 -53.49
CA VAL A 132 -12.71 15.04 -52.02
C VAL A 132 -12.65 16.44 -51.43
N LYS A 133 -13.66 16.77 -50.62
CA LYS A 133 -13.66 18.00 -49.83
C LYS A 133 -12.77 17.78 -48.59
N LEU A 134 -11.86 18.72 -48.36
CA LEU A 134 -10.94 18.73 -47.23
C LEU A 134 -11.29 19.94 -46.38
N GLU A 135 -11.42 19.76 -45.06
CA GLU A 135 -11.61 20.88 -44.15
C GLU A 135 -10.26 21.49 -43.75
N ARG A 136 -9.26 20.64 -43.46
CA ARG A 136 -7.92 21.08 -43.06
C ARG A 136 -6.90 20.01 -43.40
N ALA A 137 -5.67 20.42 -43.70
CA ALA A 137 -4.56 19.49 -43.83
C ALA A 137 -3.33 20.09 -43.17
N HIS A 138 -2.69 19.33 -42.28
CA HIS A 138 -1.51 19.79 -41.57
C HIS A 138 -0.55 18.63 -41.27
N ARG A 139 0.70 18.99 -40.96
CA ARG A 139 1.73 18.05 -40.48
C ARG A 139 1.51 17.81 -38.99
N THR A 140 1.72 16.57 -38.54
CA THR A 140 1.73 16.25 -37.10
C THR A 140 3.13 15.92 -36.61
N GLY A 141 3.43 16.27 -35.37
CA GLY A 141 4.71 15.98 -34.72
C GLY A 141 5.80 17.07 -34.84
N PRO A 142 6.80 17.04 -33.96
CA PRO A 142 7.86 18.05 -33.89
C PRO A 142 8.77 18.06 -35.13
N HIS A 143 9.30 19.23 -35.48
CA HIS A 143 10.16 19.47 -36.64
C HIS A 143 11.55 18.82 -36.57
N THR A 144 11.89 18.19 -35.45
CA THR A 144 13.26 17.80 -35.09
C THR A 144 13.63 16.36 -35.44
N THR A 145 12.72 15.56 -36.01
CA THR A 145 12.98 14.15 -36.35
C THR A 145 13.09 13.96 -37.87
N PRO A 146 14.19 13.39 -38.40
CA PRO A 146 14.39 13.16 -39.84
C PRO A 146 13.52 12.03 -40.45
N CYS A 147 12.52 11.54 -39.73
CA CYS A 147 11.66 10.46 -40.19
C CYS A 147 10.32 11.05 -40.68
N ASN A 148 10.09 10.93 -41.99
CA ASN A 148 8.86 11.26 -42.73
C ASN A 148 7.62 11.30 -41.83
N ARG A 149 7.20 12.48 -41.39
CA ARG A 149 6.09 12.61 -40.44
C ARG A 149 4.83 12.03 -41.07
N GLY A 150 4.14 11.18 -40.31
CA GLY A 150 2.81 10.74 -40.66
C GLY A 150 1.83 11.90 -40.55
N GLN A 151 1.58 12.57 -41.67
CA GLN A 151 0.58 13.62 -41.85
C GLN A 151 -0.82 13.17 -41.43
N VAL A 152 -1.54 14.05 -40.74
CA VAL A 152 -2.91 13.90 -40.28
C VAL A 152 -3.46 15.31 -40.04
N ARG A 153 -4.70 15.76 -40.23
CA ARG A 153 -5.99 15.32 -40.83
C ARG A 153 -6.84 16.62 -40.97
N GLU A 154 -7.82 16.65 -41.87
CA GLU A 154 -9.28 16.71 -41.63
C GLU A 154 -9.98 16.55 -43.00
N ILE A 155 -10.77 15.48 -43.16
CA ILE A 155 -11.69 15.33 -44.30
C ILE A 155 -13.10 15.43 -43.74
N TRP A 156 -13.83 16.43 -44.24
CA TRP A 156 -15.23 16.32 -44.60
C TRP A 156 -15.37 16.79 -46.04
#